data_AF-A0A009R4C9-F1
#
_entry.id   AF-A0A009R4C9-F1
#
_cell.length_a   1.000
_cell.length_b   1.000
_cell.length_c   1.000
_cell.angle_alpha   90.00
_cell.angle_beta   90.00
_cell.angle_gamma   90.00
#
_symmetry.space_group_name_H-M   'P 1'
#
loop_
_entity.id
_entity.type
_entity.pdbx_description
1 polymer ?
#
loop_
_entity_poly.entity_id
_entity_poly.type
_entity_poly.pdbx_seq_one_letter_code
_entity_poly.pdbx_strand_id
1 'polypeptide(L)'
;MLVDGVKNSFAKRKKEEKFTEANNLKNSILSSLDLLKQQQFFTDYDNMVTAYEDYASSNYDYTLYVKHYNLYKDFISKYPVRPNPRLLIFGSDVPLFHSIIAVPQRSSRFDALYSFEPKYDENYLRSLQAEVDFYNTEINGSEHAEAKLTSKSGNINITSAKGLSISGGNISAQLGQVNLEASGVLAEQYKSTTTTETNPQPRILNASIIVDGHTDFYDKGSENDQNYSMRTLVSPSIINGDKGVNIRTVGKT
;
A
#
# COMPACT_ATOMS: atom_id res chain seq x y z
N MET A 1 -5.69 -20.87 -22.42
CA MET A 1 -4.25 -20.66 -22.20
C MET A 1 -4.08 -20.17 -20.78
N LEU A 2 -3.07 -20.66 -20.07
CA LEU A 2 -2.74 -20.24 -18.71
C LEU A 2 -1.41 -19.47 -18.76
N VAL A 3 -1.38 -18.26 -18.23
CA VAL A 3 -0.17 -17.48 -17.96
C VAL A 3 -0.07 -17.36 -16.45
N ASP A 4 0.73 -18.23 -15.87
CA ASP A 4 0.79 -18.45 -14.44
C ASP A 4 2.24 -18.72 -14.02
N GLY A 5 2.56 -18.31 -12.81
CA GLY A 5 3.82 -18.61 -12.17
C GLY A 5 3.93 -20.07 -11.73
N VAL A 6 5.07 -20.42 -11.14
CA VAL A 6 5.26 -21.74 -10.54
C VAL A 6 5.06 -21.65 -9.04
N LYS A 7 4.07 -22.37 -8.51
CA LYS A 7 3.87 -22.52 -7.06
C LYS A 7 4.91 -23.47 -6.48
N ASN A 8 5.74 -22.97 -5.57
CA ASN A 8 6.78 -23.69 -4.87
C ASN A 8 6.40 -23.84 -3.39
N SER A 9 6.23 -25.08 -2.94
CA SER A 9 5.99 -25.36 -1.53
C SER A 9 7.31 -25.47 -0.77
N PHE A 10 7.31 -25.04 0.49
CA PHE A 10 8.45 -25.17 1.38
C PHE A 10 7.99 -25.56 2.79
N ALA A 11 8.90 -26.18 3.54
CA ALA A 11 8.67 -26.57 4.92
C ALA A 11 9.89 -26.21 5.77
N LYS A 12 9.62 -25.73 6.99
CA LYS A 12 10.63 -25.36 7.99
C LYS A 12 11.76 -24.51 7.42
N ARG A 13 11.38 -23.44 6.71
CA ARG A 13 12.34 -22.48 6.15
C ARG A 13 12.15 -21.13 6.78
N LYS A 14 13.27 -20.51 7.16
CA LYS A 14 13.29 -19.08 7.48
C LYS A 14 13.32 -18.27 6.18
N LYS A 15 12.47 -17.25 6.08
CA LYS A 15 12.36 -16.39 4.89
C LYS A 15 13.21 -15.14 5.07
N GLU A 16 14.52 -15.28 4.86
CA GLU A 16 15.49 -14.21 5.13
C GLU A 16 15.22 -12.94 4.33
N GLU A 17 14.76 -13.06 3.09
CA GLU A 17 14.37 -11.90 2.27
C GLU A 17 13.20 -11.14 2.91
N LYS A 18 12.12 -11.86 3.28
CA LYS A 18 10.94 -11.26 3.94
C LYS A 18 11.26 -10.69 5.32
N PHE A 19 12.08 -11.37 6.09
CA PHE A 19 12.60 -10.86 7.36
C PHE A 19 13.37 -9.55 7.16
N THR A 20 14.26 -9.52 6.17
CA THR A 20 15.07 -8.34 5.87
C THR A 20 14.20 -7.18 5.39
N GLU A 21 13.23 -7.43 4.50
CA GLU A 21 12.25 -6.44 4.03
C GLU A 21 11.47 -5.82 5.21
N ALA A 22 10.85 -6.65 6.05
CA ALA A 22 10.08 -6.19 7.20
C ALA A 22 10.94 -5.43 8.21
N ASN A 23 12.15 -5.93 8.50
CA ASN A 23 13.06 -5.30 9.46
C ASN A 23 13.60 -3.95 8.94
N ASN A 24 13.91 -3.85 7.64
CA ASN A 24 14.32 -2.60 7.01
C ASN A 24 13.19 -1.56 7.04
N LEU A 25 11.96 -1.97 6.73
CA LEU A 25 10.80 -1.09 6.83
C LEU A 25 10.60 -0.57 8.26
N LYS A 26 10.67 -1.46 9.26
CA LYS A 26 10.59 -1.09 10.68
C LYS A 26 11.65 -0.06 11.05
N ASN A 27 12.91 -0.33 10.72
CA ASN A 27 14.01 0.55 11.07
C ASN A 27 13.91 1.91 10.35
N SER A 28 13.45 1.92 9.09
CA SER A 28 13.19 3.15 8.35
C SER A 28 12.10 3.98 9.04
N ILE A 29 10.99 3.37 9.44
CA ILE A 29 9.88 4.05 10.12
C ILE A 29 10.33 4.59 11.48
N LEU A 30 11.03 3.79 12.29
CA LEU A 30 11.54 4.24 13.59
C LEU A 30 12.52 5.43 13.43
N SER A 31 13.41 5.36 12.44
CA SER A 31 14.33 6.47 12.13
C SER A 31 13.58 7.73 11.71
N SER A 32 12.51 7.60 10.92
CA SER A 32 11.66 8.73 10.57
C SER A 32 10.94 9.29 11.80
N LEU A 33 10.42 8.45 12.70
CA LEU A 33 9.75 8.89 13.93
C LEU A 33 10.70 9.60 14.90
N ASP A 34 12.00 9.27 14.89
CA ASP A 34 13.00 10.00 15.67
C ASP A 34 13.15 11.47 15.25
N LEU A 35 12.76 11.84 14.01
CA LEU A 35 12.71 13.25 13.59
C LEU A 35 11.77 14.08 14.48
N LEU A 36 10.69 13.49 15.00
CA LEU A 36 9.72 14.15 15.86
C LEU A 36 10.27 14.51 17.26
N LYS A 37 11.42 13.94 17.63
CA LYS A 37 12.12 14.20 18.89
C LYS A 37 13.18 15.30 18.76
N GLN A 38 13.51 15.71 17.54
CA GLN A 38 14.60 16.65 17.28
C GLN A 38 14.15 18.09 17.54
N GLN A 39 15.07 18.94 17.98
CA GLN A 39 14.80 20.37 18.16
C GLN A 39 14.29 21.05 16.88
N GLN A 40 14.77 20.61 15.71
CA GLN A 40 14.35 21.16 14.42
C GLN A 40 12.86 20.98 14.15
N PHE A 41 12.25 19.87 14.59
CA PHE A 41 10.81 19.64 14.46
C PHE A 41 10.02 20.74 15.18
N PHE A 42 10.39 21.05 16.41
CA PHE A 42 9.74 22.12 17.19
C PHE A 42 9.98 23.50 16.60
N THR A 43 11.20 23.79 16.12
CA THR A 43 11.50 25.06 15.44
C THR A 43 10.67 25.24 14.18
N ASP A 44 10.52 24.21 13.35
CA ASP A 44 9.72 24.29 12.12
C ASP A 44 8.22 24.46 12.44
N TYR A 45 7.74 23.78 13.50
CA TYR A 45 6.38 23.95 13.99
C TYR A 45 6.12 25.39 14.47
N ASP A 46 7.00 25.95 15.30
CA ASP A 46 6.87 27.31 15.82
C ASP A 46 6.88 28.36 14.69
N ASN A 47 7.71 28.16 13.65
CA ASN A 47 7.73 29.03 12.47
C ASN A 47 6.40 29.00 11.72
N MET A 48 5.80 27.81 11.57
CA MET A 48 4.50 27.65 10.91
C MET A 48 3.37 28.27 11.72
N VAL A 49 3.37 28.11 13.05
CA VAL A 49 2.41 28.74 13.98
C VAL A 49 2.55 30.26 13.93
N THR A 50 3.77 30.80 13.99
CA THR A 50 4.02 32.24 13.88
C THR A 50 3.47 32.80 12.57
N ALA A 51 3.70 32.11 11.44
CA ALA A 51 3.16 32.54 10.16
C ALA A 51 1.61 32.50 10.12
N TYR A 52 1.00 31.56 10.83
CA TYR A 52 -0.45 31.51 11.00
C TYR A 52 -0.97 32.70 11.84
N GLU A 53 -0.32 33.00 12.96
CA GLU A 53 -0.68 34.12 13.83
C GLU A 53 -0.56 35.48 13.11
N ASP A 54 0.49 35.66 12.31
CA ASP A 54 0.66 36.82 11.43
C ASP A 54 -0.52 36.96 10.46
N TYR A 55 -0.89 35.85 9.79
CA TYR A 55 -2.03 35.81 8.88
C TYR A 55 -3.35 36.15 9.58
N ALA A 56 -3.64 35.51 10.71
CA ALA A 56 -4.88 35.73 11.46
C ALA A 56 -5.00 37.17 11.98
N SER A 57 -3.89 37.76 12.43
CA SER A 57 -3.86 39.14 12.94
C SER A 57 -3.93 40.21 11.84
N SER A 58 -3.72 39.83 10.58
CA SER A 58 -3.67 40.74 9.42
C SER A 58 -5.03 41.04 8.77
N ASN A 59 -6.15 40.66 9.39
CA ASN A 59 -7.46 40.57 8.73
C ASN A 59 -7.44 39.63 7.50
N TYR A 60 -6.71 38.52 7.61
CA TYR A 60 -6.63 37.47 6.59
C TYR A 60 -5.97 37.89 5.26
N ASP A 61 -4.81 38.54 5.32
CA ASP A 61 -3.99 38.84 4.13
C ASP A 61 -3.57 37.57 3.36
N TYR A 62 -3.81 37.58 2.04
CA TYR A 62 -3.57 36.42 1.19
C TYR A 62 -2.09 36.05 1.03
N THR A 63 -1.18 37.03 1.08
CA THR A 63 0.27 36.78 0.98
C THR A 63 0.77 36.05 2.21
N LEU A 64 0.28 36.44 3.39
CA LEU A 64 0.59 35.76 4.65
C LEU A 64 -0.04 34.36 4.71
N TYR A 65 -1.25 34.19 4.16
CA TYR A 65 -1.84 32.85 3.97
C TYR A 65 -0.94 31.93 3.15
N VAL A 66 -0.48 32.39 1.96
CA VAL A 66 0.39 31.57 1.09
C VAL A 66 1.70 31.20 1.79
N LYS A 67 2.31 32.14 2.53
CA LYS A 67 3.50 31.87 3.34
C LYS A 67 3.25 30.77 4.37
N HIS A 68 2.19 30.90 5.18
CA HIS A 68 1.81 29.90 6.17
C HIS A 68 1.53 28.53 5.52
N TYR A 69 0.76 28.52 4.43
CA TYR A 69 0.38 27.29 3.74
C TYR A 69 1.59 26.55 3.13
N ASN A 70 2.58 27.27 2.61
CA ASN A 70 3.81 26.66 2.12
C ASN A 70 4.63 26.05 3.27
N LEU A 71 4.76 26.76 4.40
CA LEU A 71 5.41 26.20 5.60
C LEU A 71 4.70 24.95 6.11
N TYR A 72 3.36 24.94 6.09
CA TYR A 72 2.57 23.77 6.44
C TYR A 72 2.85 22.59 5.50
N LYS A 73 2.84 22.81 4.18
CA LYS A 73 3.16 21.77 3.18
C LYS A 73 4.55 21.20 3.37
N ASP A 74 5.54 22.05 3.60
CA ASP A 74 6.91 21.63 3.84
C ASP A 74 7.00 20.81 5.14
N PHE A 75 6.29 21.22 6.19
CA PHE A 75 6.25 20.52 7.46
C PHE A 75 5.68 19.10 7.35
N ILE A 76 4.50 18.94 6.75
CA ILE A 76 3.87 17.61 6.59
C ILE A 76 4.61 16.69 5.61
N SER A 77 5.39 17.27 4.68
CA SER A 77 6.25 16.51 3.77
C SER A 77 7.52 16.03 4.47
N LYS A 78 8.07 16.86 5.36
CA LYS A 78 9.33 16.59 6.06
C LYS A 78 9.19 15.61 7.23
N TYR A 79 8.07 15.65 7.95
CA TYR A 79 7.88 14.89 9.17
C TYR A 79 6.81 13.80 9.02
N PRO A 80 6.98 12.62 9.64
CA PRO A 80 6.00 11.53 9.58
C PRO A 80 4.82 11.80 10.53
N VAL A 81 4.05 12.84 10.22
CA VAL A 81 2.88 13.26 11.00
C VAL A 81 1.62 13.24 10.16
N ARG A 82 0.48 13.23 10.84
CA ARG A 82 -0.83 13.55 10.29
C ARG A 82 -1.48 14.65 11.14
N PRO A 83 -2.25 15.57 10.55
CA PRO A 83 -2.98 16.57 11.32
C PRO A 83 -3.95 15.89 12.29
N ASN A 84 -4.11 16.46 13.48
CA ASN A 84 -5.14 16.02 14.41
C ASN A 84 -6.53 16.31 13.78
N PRO A 85 -7.34 15.27 13.49
CA PRO A 85 -8.61 15.45 12.80
C PRO A 85 -9.60 16.31 13.59
N ARG A 86 -9.43 16.47 14.91
CA ARG A 86 -10.28 17.35 15.73
C ARG A 86 -10.01 18.84 15.50
N LEU A 87 -8.87 19.18 14.89
CA LEU A 87 -8.48 20.55 14.58
C LEU A 87 -8.73 20.90 13.10
N LEU A 88 -9.18 19.94 12.30
CA LEU A 88 -9.61 20.15 10.93
C LEU A 88 -11.08 20.62 10.95
N ILE A 89 -11.32 21.89 10.61
CA ILE A 89 -12.67 22.46 10.55
C ILE A 89 -13.04 22.76 9.09
N PHE A 90 -14.32 22.63 8.75
CA PHE A 90 -14.90 23.03 7.47
C PHE A 90 -14.22 22.39 6.23
N GLY A 91 -13.72 21.16 6.35
CA GLY A 91 -13.07 20.46 5.24
C GLY A 91 -11.66 20.98 4.91
N SER A 92 -11.05 21.76 5.80
CA SER A 92 -9.63 22.16 5.69
C SER A 92 -8.71 20.95 5.89
N ASP A 93 -7.66 20.86 5.07
CA ASP A 93 -6.54 19.94 5.28
C ASP A 93 -5.50 20.49 6.27
N VAL A 94 -5.63 21.76 6.69
CA VAL A 94 -4.73 22.45 7.62
C VAL A 94 -5.40 22.52 9.00
N PRO A 95 -4.74 22.07 10.09
CA PRO A 95 -5.29 22.17 11.43
C PRO A 95 -5.32 23.62 11.92
N LEU A 96 -6.26 23.94 12.81
CA LEU A 96 -6.21 25.19 13.55
C LEU A 96 -5.04 25.20 14.54
N PHE A 97 -4.25 26.27 14.50
CA PHE A 97 -3.11 26.48 15.40
C PHE A 97 -3.47 27.31 16.65
N HIS A 98 -4.71 27.77 16.76
CA HIS A 98 -5.21 28.44 17.96
C HIS A 98 -6.07 27.50 18.81
N SER A 99 -5.90 27.59 20.13
CA SER A 99 -6.89 27.09 21.09
C SER A 99 -8.24 27.76 20.80
N ILE A 100 -9.31 26.99 20.60
CA ILE A 100 -10.70 27.51 20.49
C ILE A 100 -11.11 28.20 21.82
N ILE A 101 -10.35 27.99 22.89
CA ILE A 101 -10.50 28.66 24.19
C ILE A 101 -9.48 29.80 24.25
N ALA A 102 -9.99 31.03 24.19
CA ALA A 102 -9.26 32.29 24.08
C ALA A 102 -8.10 32.49 25.10
N VAL A 103 -6.92 31.97 24.80
CA VAL A 103 -5.67 32.45 25.40
C VAL A 103 -4.56 32.41 24.34
N PRO A 104 -4.04 33.56 23.88
CA PRO A 104 -2.85 33.62 23.05
C PRO A 104 -1.64 33.37 23.94
N GLN A 105 -1.31 32.11 24.18
CA GLN A 105 -0.01 31.75 24.74
C GLN A 105 0.83 31.15 23.62
N ARG A 106 2.12 31.55 23.58
CA ARG A 106 3.10 31.00 22.66
C ARG A 106 3.11 29.48 22.77
N SER A 107 2.94 28.85 21.61
CA SER A 107 3.17 27.43 21.33
C SER A 107 4.25 26.85 22.24
N SER A 108 3.83 25.94 23.10
CA SER A 108 4.71 25.05 23.83
C SER A 108 4.89 23.77 23.00
N ARG A 109 5.98 23.04 23.27
CA ARG A 109 6.21 21.65 22.84
C ARG A 109 5.00 20.70 22.96
N PHE A 110 4.01 20.99 23.83
CA PHE A 110 2.78 20.22 23.94
C PHE A 110 1.77 20.49 22.81
N ASP A 111 1.84 21.66 22.16
CA ASP A 111 0.92 22.07 21.10
C ASP A 111 1.24 21.40 19.76
N ALA A 112 2.51 21.10 19.49
CA ALA A 112 2.93 20.39 18.29
C ALA A 112 2.38 18.95 18.25
N LEU A 113 2.54 18.21 19.35
CA LEU A 113 2.06 16.83 19.49
C LEU A 113 0.54 16.75 19.70
N TYR A 114 -0.10 17.86 20.08
CA TYR A 114 -1.55 17.99 20.07
C TYR A 114 -2.09 18.28 18.67
N SER A 115 -1.39 19.10 17.89
CA SER A 115 -1.81 19.49 16.53
C SER A 115 -1.51 18.43 15.48
N PHE A 116 -0.47 17.62 15.71
CA PHE A 116 -0.01 16.58 14.82
C PHE A 116 0.22 15.28 15.57
N GLU A 117 -0.45 14.23 15.10
CA GLU A 117 -0.22 12.88 15.57
C GLU A 117 0.89 12.22 14.71
N PRO A 118 1.70 11.32 15.28
CA PRO A 118 2.56 10.46 14.46
C PRO A 118 1.74 9.73 13.40
N LYS A 119 2.27 9.66 12.17
CA LYS A 119 1.64 8.94 11.05
C LYS A 119 1.46 7.46 11.34
N TYR A 120 2.35 6.88 12.15
CA TYR A 120 2.35 5.47 12.54
C TYR A 120 2.05 5.38 14.03
N ASP A 121 0.93 4.74 14.38
CA ASP A 121 0.53 4.53 15.78
C ASP A 121 1.19 3.28 16.39
N GLU A 122 1.03 3.11 17.70
CA GLU A 122 1.59 1.94 18.40
C GLU A 122 1.07 0.61 17.88
N ASN A 123 -0.19 0.54 17.43
CA ASN A 123 -0.76 -0.71 16.93
C ASN A 123 -0.09 -1.12 15.62
N TYR A 124 0.14 -0.16 14.74
CA TYR A 124 0.89 -0.37 13.51
C TYR A 124 2.35 -0.80 13.78
N LEU A 125 3.02 -0.15 14.73
CA LEU A 125 4.38 -0.54 15.13
C LEU A 125 4.42 -1.95 15.73
N ARG A 126 3.41 -2.32 16.53
CA ARG A 126 3.26 -3.69 17.06
C ARG A 126 2.99 -4.71 15.96
N SER A 127 2.14 -4.39 14.98
CA SER A 127 1.88 -5.30 13.86
C SER A 127 3.13 -5.51 13.00
N LEU A 128 3.92 -4.45 12.78
CA LEU A 128 5.18 -4.54 12.04
C LEU A 128 6.24 -5.34 12.80
N GLN A 129 6.32 -5.17 14.13
CA GLN A 129 7.16 -6.02 14.97
C GLN A 129 6.73 -7.49 14.89
N ALA A 130 5.42 -7.77 14.98
CA ALA A 130 4.90 -9.12 14.86
C ALA A 130 5.17 -9.75 13.49
N GLU A 131 5.25 -8.95 12.42
CA GLU A 131 5.66 -9.41 11.09
C GLU A 131 7.16 -9.76 11.02
N VAL A 132 8.02 -8.92 11.60
CA VAL A 132 9.46 -9.21 11.74
C VAL A 132 9.65 -10.51 12.52
N ASP A 133 8.98 -10.67 13.66
CA ASP A 133 9.08 -11.86 14.51
C ASP A 133 8.54 -13.11 13.82
N PHE A 134 7.52 -12.98 12.97
CA PHE A 134 6.98 -14.08 12.19
C PHE A 134 8.02 -14.61 11.19
N TYR A 135 8.60 -13.74 10.36
CA TYR A 135 9.60 -14.15 9.37
C TYR A 135 10.97 -14.48 9.98
N ASN A 136 11.21 -14.10 11.25
CA ASN A 136 12.39 -14.53 12.00
C ASN A 136 12.30 -15.96 12.55
N THR A 137 11.34 -16.76 12.10
CA THR A 137 11.19 -18.16 12.51
C THR A 137 11.16 -19.10 11.32
N GLU A 138 11.32 -20.40 11.58
CA GLU A 138 11.05 -21.42 10.57
C GLU A 138 9.55 -21.53 10.33
N ILE A 139 9.16 -21.38 9.07
CA ILE A 139 7.76 -21.40 8.63
C ILE A 139 7.59 -22.39 7.47
N ASN A 140 6.37 -22.88 7.29
CA ASN A 140 5.97 -23.62 6.10
C ASN A 140 5.17 -22.70 5.18
N GLY A 141 4.85 -23.21 4.00
CA GLY A 141 3.94 -22.53 3.10
C GLY A 141 4.25 -22.74 1.63
N SER A 142 3.83 -21.77 0.82
CA SER A 142 4.04 -21.78 -0.62
C SER A 142 4.17 -20.38 -1.19
N GLU A 143 5.10 -20.22 -2.13
CA GLU A 143 5.35 -18.99 -2.88
C GLU A 143 5.22 -19.23 -4.38
N HIS A 144 4.82 -18.22 -5.13
CA HIS A 144 4.76 -18.27 -6.58
C HIS A 144 5.97 -17.56 -7.20
N ALA A 145 6.64 -18.23 -8.13
CA ALA A 145 7.60 -17.58 -9.02
C ALA A 145 6.83 -16.95 -10.19
N GLU A 146 6.74 -15.62 -10.22
CA GLU A 146 5.93 -14.86 -11.20
C GLU A 146 6.26 -15.19 -12.66
N ALA A 147 5.23 -15.28 -13.50
CA ALA A 147 5.41 -15.33 -14.95
C ALA A 147 5.72 -13.93 -15.49
N LYS A 148 6.89 -13.75 -16.13
CA LYS A 148 7.31 -12.46 -16.68
C LYS A 148 7.42 -12.51 -18.20
N LEU A 149 6.67 -11.65 -18.88
CA LEU A 149 6.74 -11.44 -20.33
C LEU A 149 7.01 -9.97 -20.63
N THR A 150 8.16 -9.65 -21.22
CA THR A 150 8.55 -8.26 -21.51
C THR A 150 8.93 -8.10 -22.97
N SER A 151 8.35 -7.10 -23.62
CA SER A 151 8.75 -6.63 -24.94
C SER A 151 9.32 -5.22 -24.80
N LYS A 152 10.55 -5.01 -25.29
CA LYS A 152 11.22 -3.69 -25.23
C LYS A 152 10.76 -2.75 -26.33
N SER A 153 10.40 -3.26 -27.51
CA SER A 153 10.20 -2.45 -28.72
C SER A 153 8.88 -2.68 -29.45
N GLY A 154 8.19 -3.79 -29.18
CA GLY A 154 7.00 -4.19 -29.93
C GLY A 154 5.81 -4.52 -29.04
N ASN A 155 4.70 -4.86 -29.69
CA ASN A 155 3.49 -5.32 -29.01
C ASN A 155 3.67 -6.72 -28.43
N ILE A 156 2.89 -7.03 -27.39
CA ILE A 156 2.70 -8.38 -26.87
C ILE A 156 1.30 -8.82 -27.28
N ASN A 157 1.20 -9.95 -27.98
CA ASN A 157 -0.09 -10.53 -28.39
C ASN A 157 -0.24 -11.90 -27.73
N ILE A 158 -1.25 -12.05 -26.87
CA ILE A 158 -1.62 -13.31 -26.24
C ILE A 158 -3.00 -13.69 -26.73
N THR A 159 -3.08 -14.72 -27.55
CA THR A 159 -4.33 -15.18 -28.17
C THR A 159 -4.61 -16.62 -27.76
N SER A 160 -5.83 -16.90 -27.33
CA SER A 160 -6.30 -18.24 -27.03
C SER A 160 -7.55 -18.60 -27.83
N ALA A 161 -7.55 -19.77 -28.46
CA ALA A 161 -8.75 -20.33 -29.08
C ALA A 161 -9.82 -20.75 -28.04
N LYS A 162 -9.41 -20.89 -26.76
CA LYS A 162 -10.28 -21.08 -25.59
C LYS A 162 -10.22 -19.82 -24.72
N GLY A 163 -10.51 -19.94 -23.43
CA GLY A 163 -10.32 -18.85 -22.48
C GLY A 163 -8.85 -18.62 -22.11
N LEU A 164 -8.56 -17.43 -21.59
CA LEU A 164 -7.27 -16.99 -21.09
C LEU A 164 -7.34 -16.78 -19.57
N SER A 165 -6.46 -17.44 -18.81
CA SER A 165 -6.31 -17.22 -17.36
C SER A 165 -4.92 -16.65 -17.12
N ILE A 166 -4.85 -15.49 -16.48
CA ILE A 166 -3.60 -14.84 -16.08
C ILE A 166 -3.64 -14.69 -14.56
N SER A 167 -2.67 -15.27 -13.85
CA SER A 167 -2.55 -15.14 -12.40
C SER A 167 -1.13 -14.73 -12.02
N GLY A 168 -1.01 -13.70 -11.17
CA GLY A 168 0.24 -13.06 -10.71
C GLY A 168 1.34 -12.91 -11.78
N GLY A 169 0.95 -12.60 -13.02
CA GLY A 169 1.87 -12.42 -14.14
C GLY A 169 2.25 -10.96 -14.35
N ASN A 170 3.49 -10.71 -14.76
CA ASN A 170 3.98 -9.40 -15.17
C ASN A 170 4.18 -9.35 -16.69
N ILE A 171 3.24 -8.72 -17.39
CA ILE A 171 3.23 -8.57 -18.85
C ILE A 171 3.45 -7.10 -19.19
N SER A 172 4.61 -6.78 -19.79
CA SER A 172 5.01 -5.39 -20.04
C SER A 172 5.52 -5.17 -21.47
N ALA A 173 4.77 -4.40 -22.26
CA ALA A 173 5.21 -3.88 -23.57
C ALA A 173 5.69 -2.42 -23.42
N GLN A 174 7.01 -2.21 -23.35
CA GLN A 174 7.62 -0.93 -22.96
C GLN A 174 7.49 0.20 -23.98
N LEU A 175 7.34 -0.12 -25.28
CA LEU A 175 7.12 0.85 -26.36
C LEU A 175 5.94 0.46 -27.27
N GLY A 176 5.12 -0.49 -26.79
CA GLY A 176 4.10 -1.17 -27.56
C GLY A 176 2.79 -1.34 -26.79
N GLN A 177 1.87 -2.08 -27.38
CA GLN A 177 0.58 -2.44 -26.79
C GLN A 177 0.60 -3.87 -26.25
N VAL A 178 -0.22 -4.15 -25.23
CA VAL A 178 -0.54 -5.51 -24.85
C VAL A 178 -1.94 -5.85 -25.37
N ASN A 179 -2.04 -6.90 -26.18
CA ASN A 179 -3.29 -7.38 -26.75
C ASN A 179 -3.59 -8.78 -26.20
N LEU A 180 -4.68 -8.91 -25.43
CA LEU A 180 -5.18 -10.16 -24.88
C LEU A 180 -6.45 -10.54 -25.62
N GLU A 181 -6.47 -11.72 -26.22
CA GLU A 181 -7.62 -12.22 -26.96
C GLU A 181 -7.99 -13.65 -26.57
N ALA A 182 -9.29 -13.88 -26.36
CA ALA A 182 -9.86 -15.21 -26.14
C ALA A 182 -11.07 -15.45 -27.03
N SER A 183 -11.12 -16.61 -27.69
CA SER A 183 -12.20 -16.98 -28.62
C SER A 183 -13.21 -17.96 -28.01
N GLY A 184 -13.07 -18.33 -26.74
CA GLY A 184 -13.99 -19.23 -26.04
C GLY A 184 -13.85 -19.15 -24.52
N VAL A 185 -14.58 -20.00 -23.81
CA VAL A 185 -14.51 -20.09 -22.34
C VAL A 185 -13.24 -20.82 -21.87
N LEU A 186 -12.83 -20.57 -20.62
CA LEU A 186 -11.76 -21.32 -19.97
C LEU A 186 -11.99 -22.83 -20.07
N ALA A 187 -10.92 -23.59 -20.29
CA ALA A 187 -10.98 -25.05 -20.39
C ALA A 187 -11.34 -25.70 -19.05
N GLU A 188 -10.96 -25.05 -17.96
CA GLU A 188 -11.29 -25.44 -16.59
C GLU A 188 -12.06 -24.31 -15.92
N GLN A 189 -12.99 -24.70 -15.04
CA GLN A 189 -13.75 -23.78 -14.22
C GLN A 189 -12.81 -23.01 -13.30
N TYR A 190 -12.80 -21.68 -13.42
CA TYR A 190 -12.03 -20.85 -12.51
C TYR A 190 -12.74 -20.77 -11.17
N LYS A 191 -12.01 -21.07 -10.09
CA LYS A 191 -12.48 -20.95 -8.71
C LYS A 191 -11.86 -19.70 -8.11
N SER A 192 -12.69 -18.67 -7.92
CA SER A 192 -12.29 -17.46 -7.23
C SER A 192 -11.98 -17.78 -5.77
N THR A 193 -10.79 -17.39 -5.31
CA THR A 193 -10.37 -17.46 -3.91
C THR A 193 -10.80 -16.21 -3.11
N THR A 194 -11.31 -15.19 -3.81
CA THR A 194 -11.86 -13.96 -3.24
C THR A 194 -13.22 -14.23 -2.61
N THR A 195 -13.29 -14.20 -1.28
CA THR A 195 -14.55 -14.22 -0.53
C THR A 195 -14.94 -12.78 -0.20
N THR A 196 -16.21 -12.42 -0.42
CA THR A 196 -16.76 -11.15 0.10
C THR A 196 -17.46 -11.44 1.42
N GLU A 197 -17.50 -10.47 2.35
CA GLU A 197 -18.20 -10.64 3.64
C GLU A 197 -19.65 -11.12 3.48
N THR A 198 -20.28 -10.80 2.35
CA THR A 198 -21.65 -11.17 1.99
C THR A 198 -21.80 -12.56 1.34
N ASN A 199 -20.70 -13.20 0.91
CA ASN A 199 -20.75 -14.55 0.35
C ASN A 199 -19.41 -15.28 0.61
N PRO A 200 -19.33 -16.11 1.65
CA PRO A 200 -18.08 -16.74 2.10
C PRO A 200 -17.65 -17.93 1.23
N GLN A 201 -18.38 -18.26 0.17
CA GLN A 201 -18.09 -19.42 -0.67
C GLN A 201 -17.32 -19.04 -1.94
N PRO A 202 -16.27 -19.80 -2.30
CA PRO A 202 -15.59 -19.67 -3.59
C PRO A 202 -16.58 -19.71 -4.74
N ARG A 203 -16.51 -18.72 -5.64
CA ARG A 203 -17.37 -18.70 -6.83
C ARG A 203 -16.71 -19.47 -7.97
N ILE A 204 -17.51 -20.31 -8.61
CA ILE A 204 -17.15 -20.94 -9.87
C ILE A 204 -17.53 -19.99 -11.00
N LEU A 205 -16.56 -19.56 -11.78
CA LEU A 205 -16.76 -18.64 -12.91
C LEU A 205 -16.42 -19.34 -14.22
N ASN A 206 -17.38 -19.29 -15.16
CA ASN A 206 -17.15 -19.61 -16.57
C ASN A 206 -16.92 -18.29 -17.30
N ALA A 207 -15.66 -17.97 -17.56
CA ALA A 207 -15.26 -16.74 -18.23
C ALA A 207 -14.35 -17.03 -19.41
N SER A 208 -14.31 -16.11 -20.37
CA SER A 208 -13.38 -16.17 -21.49
C SER A 208 -12.01 -15.60 -21.11
N ILE A 209 -11.94 -14.60 -20.23
CA ILE A 209 -10.68 -14.05 -19.73
C ILE A 209 -10.81 -13.84 -18.22
N ILE A 210 -9.84 -14.35 -17.46
CA ILE A 210 -9.65 -14.08 -16.03
C ILE A 210 -8.25 -13.49 -15.84
N VAL A 211 -8.18 -12.41 -15.07
CA VAL A 211 -6.93 -11.81 -14.60
C VAL A 211 -7.02 -11.69 -13.09
N ASP A 212 -6.12 -12.36 -12.36
CA ASP A 212 -6.11 -12.44 -10.91
C ASP A 212 -4.67 -12.37 -10.35
N GLY A 213 -4.50 -12.30 -9.03
CA GLY A 213 -3.22 -12.40 -8.36
C GLY A 213 -2.86 -13.82 -7.91
N HIS A 214 -1.59 -14.05 -7.63
CA HIS A 214 -1.17 -15.19 -6.82
C HIS A 214 -1.38 -14.91 -5.36
N THR A 215 -1.57 -15.99 -4.60
CA THR A 215 -1.63 -15.93 -3.14
C THR A 215 -0.50 -16.75 -2.57
N ASP A 216 0.52 -16.08 -2.06
CA ASP A 216 1.56 -16.70 -1.27
C ASP A 216 1.05 -16.93 0.14
N PHE A 217 1.39 -18.08 0.70
CA PHE A 217 0.90 -18.53 1.97
C PHE A 217 2.07 -18.90 2.87
N TYR A 218 1.99 -18.50 4.13
CA TYR A 218 3.00 -18.74 5.13
C TYR A 218 2.31 -19.14 6.43
N ASP A 219 2.71 -20.25 7.02
CA ASP A 219 2.19 -20.73 8.30
C ASP A 219 3.31 -21.06 9.29
N LYS A 220 3.02 -20.73 10.55
CA LYS A 220 3.86 -21.02 11.70
C LYS A 220 3.05 -21.85 12.69
N GLY A 221 3.58 -23.02 13.05
CA GLY A 221 2.86 -23.99 13.87
C GLY A 221 1.77 -24.72 13.08
N SER A 222 1.04 -25.59 13.76
CA SER A 222 -0.13 -26.29 13.22
C SER A 222 -1.40 -25.53 13.59
N GLU A 223 -2.49 -25.69 12.83
CA GLU A 223 -3.77 -24.97 13.08
C GLU A 223 -4.32 -25.13 14.51
N ASN A 224 -3.94 -26.20 15.22
CA ASN A 224 -4.36 -26.47 16.60
C ASN A 224 -3.36 -25.98 17.66
N ASP A 225 -2.22 -25.43 17.27
CA ASP A 225 -1.19 -24.97 18.20
C ASP A 225 -1.53 -23.58 18.75
N GLN A 226 -1.28 -23.34 20.04
CA GLN A 226 -1.54 -22.04 20.68
C GLN A 226 -0.74 -20.88 20.05
N ASN A 227 0.37 -21.18 19.39
CA ASN A 227 1.22 -20.21 18.71
C ASN A 227 1.00 -20.20 17.17
N TYR A 228 -0.11 -20.79 16.70
CA TYR A 228 -0.46 -20.77 15.29
C TYR A 228 -0.60 -19.34 14.77
N SER A 229 0.04 -19.07 13.64
CA SER A 229 -0.17 -17.84 12.91
C SER A 229 0.07 -18.06 11.44
N MET A 230 -0.65 -17.32 10.61
CA MET A 230 -0.47 -17.35 9.16
C MET A 230 -0.33 -15.95 8.58
N ARG A 231 0.30 -15.87 7.42
CA ARG A 231 0.34 -14.68 6.56
C ARG A 231 -0.05 -15.09 5.15
N THR A 232 -0.77 -14.20 4.50
CA THR A 232 -1.20 -14.38 3.12
C THR A 232 -0.83 -13.11 2.38
N LEU A 233 -0.01 -13.24 1.34
CA LEU A 233 0.43 -12.12 0.52
C LEU A 233 -0.12 -12.31 -0.89
N VAL A 234 -0.75 -11.27 -1.43
CA VAL A 234 -1.31 -11.30 -2.78
C VAL A 234 -0.35 -10.58 -3.73
N SER A 235 0.13 -11.29 -4.75
CA SER A 235 0.93 -10.73 -5.83
C SER A 235 0.01 -10.48 -7.03
N PRO A 236 -0.36 -9.22 -7.34
CA PRO A 236 -1.31 -8.93 -8.40
C PRO A 236 -0.71 -9.22 -9.79
N SER A 237 -1.56 -9.55 -10.77
CA SER A 237 -1.14 -9.50 -12.17
C SER A 237 -0.95 -8.04 -12.62
N ILE A 238 0.19 -7.75 -13.24
CA ILE A 238 0.52 -6.45 -13.83
C ILE A 238 0.49 -6.59 -15.34
N ILE A 239 -0.36 -5.80 -16.00
CA ILE A 239 -0.46 -5.74 -17.46
C ILE A 239 -0.25 -4.30 -17.89
N ASN A 240 0.89 -4.04 -18.54
CA ASN A 240 1.32 -2.71 -18.92
C ASN A 240 1.70 -2.66 -20.40
N GLY A 241 1.12 -1.70 -21.14
CA GLY A 241 1.53 -1.35 -22.49
C GLY A 241 1.65 0.15 -22.60
N ASP A 242 2.82 0.65 -23.00
CA ASP A 242 3.07 2.09 -23.19
C ASP A 242 2.05 2.74 -24.14
N LYS A 243 1.61 1.98 -25.15
CA LYS A 243 0.57 2.40 -26.11
C LYS A 243 -0.83 1.88 -25.78
N GLY A 244 -1.03 1.29 -24.60
CA GLY A 244 -2.31 0.79 -24.10
C GLY A 244 -2.41 -0.74 -23.97
N VAL A 245 -3.50 -1.17 -23.34
CA VAL A 245 -3.88 -2.58 -23.14
C VAL A 245 -5.24 -2.83 -23.77
N ASN A 246 -5.32 -3.79 -24.68
CA ASN A 246 -6.55 -4.22 -25.32
C ASN A 246 -6.93 -5.63 -24.82
N ILE A 247 -8.14 -5.78 -24.29
CA ILE A 247 -8.68 -7.07 -23.83
C ILE A 247 -9.94 -7.36 -24.64
N ARG A 248 -9.92 -8.44 -25.43
CA ARG A 248 -10.99 -8.76 -26.37
C ARG A 248 -11.43 -10.22 -26.27
N THR A 249 -12.73 -10.44 -26.33
CA THR A 249 -13.31 -11.78 -26.50
C THR A 249 -14.03 -11.86 -27.84
N VAL A 250 -13.71 -12.83 -28.70
CA VAL A 250 -14.20 -12.88 -30.09
C VAL A 250 -15.06 -14.11 -30.44
N GLY A 251 -15.54 -14.85 -29.43
CA GLY A 251 -16.34 -16.07 -29.62
C GLY A 251 -17.83 -15.92 -29.29
N LYS A 252 -18.67 -16.82 -29.84
CA LYS A 252 -20.02 -17.09 -29.31
C LYS A 252 -19.90 -18.11 -28.18
N THR A 253 -20.56 -17.83 -27.05
CA THR A 253 -20.73 -18.81 -25.97
C THR A 253 -21.82 -19.81 -26.31
#